data_AF-A0A349MT38-F1
#
_entry.id   AF-A0A349MT38-F1
#
_cell.length_a   1.000
_cell.length_b   1.000
_cell.length_c   1.000
_cell.angle_alpha   90.00
_cell.angle_beta   90.00
_cell.angle_gamma   90.00
#
_symmetry.space_group_name_H-M   'P 1'
#
loop_
_entity.id
_entity.type
_entity.pdbx_description
1 polymer ?
#
loop_
_entity_poly.entity_id
_entity_poly.type
_entity_poly.pdbx_seq_one_letter_code
_entity_poly.pdbx_strand_id
1 'polypeptide(L)'
;MNTRRNGPVRNSLFWIVIFLSFMGILYFFFGNNSGSQTQNIRSSEFVRNLKDNKVKNFQVQPAGGVYKITGEYRKAQKVSNNSNSALGLGSNQSSKAKSFTSSILENNASVKQVTDAAAKHNVKMDTKAEESSGFWINLISLLLPIVLIGFFFYMMMGQAGQGGAGGRGGVTSFGKSKAKPADPKSNTVRFSDVAGEEEEKQELVEVVEFLKDPHKFTTLGAHIPAGVLLEGPPGTGKTLLAKAVAGEAGVPFFSMSGSDFVEMFVGVGASRVRDLFDQAKKSAPSIIFIDEID
;
A
#
# COMPACT_ATOMS: atom_id res chain seq x y z
N MET A 1 18.46 31.93 13.99
CA MET A 1 18.81 30.53 14.32
C MET A 1 17.86 29.59 13.60
N ASN A 2 18.41 28.74 12.72
CA ASN A 2 17.70 27.83 11.83
C ASN A 2 16.92 26.75 12.59
N THR A 3 15.60 26.69 12.44
CA THR A 3 14.79 25.51 12.79
C THR A 3 14.23 24.89 11.51
N ARG A 4 15.03 24.00 10.90
CA ARG A 4 14.57 23.15 9.79
C ARG A 4 13.44 22.26 10.30
N ARG A 5 12.20 22.58 9.92
CA ARG A 5 11.02 21.73 10.12
C ARG A 5 11.18 20.44 9.32
N ASN A 6 11.55 19.36 10.01
CA ASN A 6 11.51 18.02 9.43
C ASN A 6 10.05 17.58 9.37
N GLY A 7 9.41 17.70 8.20
CA GLY A 7 8.04 17.23 7.99
C GLY A 7 7.91 15.71 8.13
N PRO A 8 6.72 15.18 8.45
CA PRO A 8 6.46 13.75 8.69
C PRO A 8 6.83 12.85 7.50
N VAL A 9 6.85 13.44 6.29
CA VAL A 9 7.26 12.78 5.05
C VAL A 9 8.73 12.36 5.07
N ARG A 10 9.63 13.09 5.74
CA ARG A 10 11.04 12.70 5.81
C ARG A 10 11.26 11.44 6.64
N ASN A 11 10.47 11.23 7.69
CA ASN A 11 10.60 10.06 8.55
C ASN A 11 10.00 8.81 7.88
N SER A 12 8.86 8.95 7.20
CA SER A 12 8.26 7.83 6.45
C SER A 12 9.05 7.50 5.18
N LEU A 13 9.57 8.49 4.45
CA LEU A 13 10.43 8.26 3.28
C LEU A 13 11.73 7.56 3.65
N PHE A 14 12.32 7.88 4.81
CA PHE A 14 13.53 7.21 5.28
C PHE A 14 13.29 5.70 5.49
N TRP A 15 12.16 5.32 6.10
CA TRP A 15 11.78 3.93 6.28
C TRP A 15 11.42 3.21 4.98
N ILE A 16 10.76 3.90 4.04
CA ILE A 16 10.47 3.34 2.71
C ILE A 16 11.76 3.08 1.94
N VAL A 17 12.75 3.98 2.01
CA VAL A 17 14.05 3.80 1.36
C VAL A 17 14.82 2.64 2.00
N ILE A 18 14.82 2.52 3.32
CA ILE A 18 15.42 1.36 4.02
C ILE A 18 14.73 0.06 3.63
N PHE A 19 13.40 0.04 3.58
CA PHE A 19 12.63 -1.12 3.19
C PHE A 19 12.93 -1.54 1.74
N LEU A 20 12.98 -0.58 0.81
CA LEU A 20 13.32 -0.85 -0.59
C LEU A 20 14.78 -1.29 -0.76
N SER A 21 15.71 -0.70 -0.01
CA SER A 21 17.12 -1.13 -0.02
C SER A 21 17.27 -2.54 0.54
N PHE A 22 16.59 -2.85 1.64
CA PHE A 22 16.60 -4.18 2.25
C PHE A 22 15.92 -5.21 1.35
N MET A 23 14.78 -4.88 0.71
CA MET A 23 14.17 -5.74 -0.30
C MET A 23 15.04 -5.91 -1.55
N GLY A 24 15.79 -4.88 -1.94
CA GLY A 24 16.79 -4.98 -3.00
C GLY A 24 17.92 -5.94 -2.64
N ILE A 25 18.39 -5.91 -1.38
CA ILE A 25 19.40 -6.85 -0.86
C ILE A 25 18.83 -8.26 -0.76
N LEU A 26 17.59 -8.41 -0.28
CA LEU A 26 16.89 -9.70 -0.23
C LEU A 26 16.68 -10.28 -1.62
N TYR A 27 16.27 -9.45 -2.59
CA TYR A 27 16.19 -9.84 -4.00
C TYR A 27 17.56 -10.18 -4.59
N PHE A 28 18.62 -9.46 -4.22
CA PHE A 28 19.98 -9.80 -4.65
C PHE A 28 20.47 -11.12 -4.04
N PHE A 29 20.13 -11.42 -2.79
CA PHE A 29 20.53 -12.66 -2.12
C PHE A 29 19.67 -13.88 -2.49
N PHE A 30 18.35 -13.71 -2.59
CA PHE A 30 17.40 -14.80 -2.92
C PHE A 30 17.08 -14.89 -4.41
N GLY A 31 17.08 -13.77 -5.14
CA GLY A 31 16.90 -13.73 -6.60
C GLY A 31 18.16 -14.11 -7.36
N ASN A 32 19.34 -14.01 -6.75
CA ASN A 32 20.58 -14.57 -7.29
C ASN A 32 20.85 -16.00 -6.81
N ASN A 33 19.79 -16.77 -6.47
CA ASN A 33 19.89 -18.21 -6.36
C ASN A 33 20.14 -18.79 -7.77
N SER A 34 21.38 -18.61 -8.23
CA SER A 34 22.02 -19.27 -9.35
C SER A 34 22.27 -20.72 -8.96
N GLY A 35 21.18 -21.42 -8.58
CA GLY A 35 21.11 -22.86 -8.57
C GLY A 35 21.51 -23.32 -9.96
N SER A 36 22.56 -24.13 -10.04
CA SER A 36 23.11 -24.67 -11.27
C SER A 36 21.97 -25.22 -12.12
N GLN A 37 21.68 -24.56 -13.26
CA GLN A 37 20.51 -24.91 -14.06
C GLN A 37 20.67 -26.32 -14.58
N THR A 38 19.88 -27.21 -14.01
CA THR A 38 19.90 -28.64 -14.29
C THR A 38 18.76 -28.91 -15.27
N GLN A 39 19.09 -29.40 -16.46
CA GLN A 39 18.06 -29.73 -17.46
C GLN A 39 17.33 -31.01 -17.08
N ASN A 40 15.99 -30.96 -17.04
CA ASN A 40 15.19 -32.18 -16.90
C ASN A 40 15.00 -32.81 -18.29
N ILE A 41 15.64 -33.95 -18.53
CA ILE A 41 15.61 -34.66 -19.81
C ILE A 41 14.79 -35.94 -19.69
N ARG A 42 14.07 -36.30 -20.77
CA ARG A 42 13.28 -37.54 -20.83
C ARG A 42 14.20 -38.76 -20.78
N SER A 43 13.73 -39.88 -20.23
CA SER A 43 14.52 -41.11 -20.07
C SER A 43 15.07 -41.64 -21.41
N SER A 44 14.30 -41.52 -22.49
CA SER A 44 14.72 -41.89 -23.85
C SER A 44 15.84 -41.00 -24.40
N GLU A 45 15.81 -39.72 -24.05
CA GLU A 45 16.82 -38.73 -24.43
C GLU A 45 18.10 -38.90 -23.63
N PHE A 46 18.00 -39.25 -22.35
CA PHE A 46 19.14 -39.67 -21.53
C PHE A 46 19.84 -40.89 -22.12
N VAL A 47 19.11 -41.95 -22.46
CA VAL A 47 19.68 -43.16 -23.07
C VAL A 47 20.35 -42.84 -24.42
N ARG A 48 19.76 -41.95 -25.21
CA ARG A 48 20.37 -41.46 -26.46
C ARG A 48 21.66 -40.70 -26.21
N ASN A 49 21.68 -39.78 -25.24
CA ASN A 49 22.86 -38.99 -24.89
C ASN A 49 23.99 -39.85 -24.27
N LEU A 50 23.62 -40.94 -23.60
CA LEU A 50 24.57 -41.93 -23.08
C LEU A 50 25.19 -42.75 -24.23
N LYS A 51 24.39 -43.20 -25.20
CA LYS A 51 24.88 -43.88 -26.42
C LYS A 51 25.74 -42.98 -27.31
N ASP A 52 25.40 -41.70 -27.39
CA ASP A 52 26.16 -40.68 -28.14
C ASP A 52 27.44 -40.20 -27.41
N ASN A 53 27.79 -40.79 -26.25
CA ASN A 53 28.95 -40.43 -25.42
C ASN A 53 29.01 -38.95 -24.99
N LYS A 54 27.84 -38.31 -24.83
CA LYS A 54 27.72 -36.89 -24.41
C LYS A 54 27.75 -36.72 -22.90
N VAL A 55 27.59 -37.80 -22.15
CA VAL A 55 27.57 -37.82 -20.67
C VAL A 55 28.99 -38.07 -20.14
N LYS A 56 29.41 -37.28 -19.15
CA LYS A 56 30.70 -37.38 -18.48
C LYS A 56 30.62 -38.37 -17.31
N ASN A 57 29.78 -38.06 -16.33
CA ASN A 57 29.49 -38.89 -15.15
C ASN A 57 27.98 -38.82 -14.86
N PHE A 58 27.42 -39.85 -14.24
CA PHE A 58 26.06 -39.80 -13.72
C PHE A 58 25.95 -40.51 -12.37
N GLN A 59 24.99 -40.10 -11.57
CA GLN A 59 24.68 -40.60 -10.24
C GLN A 59 23.22 -41.03 -10.22
N VAL A 60 22.91 -42.08 -9.47
CA VAL A 60 21.56 -42.61 -9.34
C VAL A 60 21.10 -42.46 -7.90
N GLN A 61 19.94 -41.82 -7.71
CA GLN A 61 19.30 -41.58 -6.43
C GLN A 61 17.87 -42.14 -6.47
N PRO A 62 17.46 -43.01 -5.54
CA PRO A 62 16.06 -43.39 -5.39
C PRO A 62 15.25 -42.19 -4.86
N ALA A 63 14.08 -41.94 -5.44
CA ALA A 63 13.17 -40.88 -5.02
C ALA A 63 11.71 -41.31 -5.24
N GLY A 64 11.06 -41.84 -4.19
CA GLY A 64 9.61 -42.11 -4.18
C GLY A 64 9.07 -43.00 -5.33
N GLY A 65 9.72 -44.14 -5.60
CA GLY A 65 9.29 -45.11 -6.63
C GLY A 65 9.84 -44.87 -8.04
N VAL A 66 10.77 -43.92 -8.18
CA VAL A 66 11.47 -43.61 -9.44
C VAL A 66 12.96 -43.39 -9.13
N TYR A 67 13.86 -43.93 -9.96
CA TYR A 67 15.28 -43.60 -9.92
C TYR A 67 15.52 -42.25 -10.60
N LYS A 68 15.97 -41.27 -9.84
CA LYS A 68 16.44 -39.98 -10.34
C LYS A 68 17.92 -40.11 -10.69
N ILE A 69 18.22 -39.93 -11.97
CA ILE A 69 19.58 -39.93 -12.51
C ILE A 69 20.02 -38.49 -12.69
N THR A 70 21.09 -38.09 -12.00
CA THR A 70 21.71 -36.77 -12.14
C THR A 70 23.07 -36.91 -12.78
N GLY A 71 23.44 -36.07 -13.74
CA GLY A 71 24.71 -36.21 -14.42
C GLY A 71 25.21 -34.94 -15.08
N GLU A 72 26.45 -34.99 -15.54
CA GLU A 72 27.10 -33.86 -16.22
C GLU A 72 27.35 -34.18 -17.70
N TYR A 73 27.13 -33.20 -18.56
CA TYR A 73 27.48 -33.27 -19.96
C TYR A 73 28.98 -32.99 -20.17
N ARG A 74 29.59 -33.63 -21.17
CA ARG A 74 30.97 -33.32 -21.59
C ARG A 74 31.12 -31.92 -22.20
N LYS A 75 30.04 -31.35 -22.78
CA LYS A 75 29.96 -29.99 -23.32
C LYS A 75 28.66 -29.32 -22.89
N ALA A 76 28.72 -28.05 -22.46
CA ALA A 76 27.56 -27.31 -21.96
C ALA A 76 26.48 -27.11 -23.04
N GLN A 77 25.22 -27.37 -22.72
CA GLN A 77 24.07 -27.26 -23.62
C GLN A 77 23.27 -25.98 -23.31
N LYS A 78 22.76 -25.27 -24.33
CA LYS A 78 21.98 -24.03 -24.13
C LYS A 78 20.57 -24.36 -23.63
N VAL A 79 20.11 -23.64 -22.60
CA VAL A 79 18.78 -23.74 -22.00
C VAL A 79 18.15 -22.36 -21.97
N SER A 80 16.90 -22.29 -22.42
CA SER A 80 16.06 -21.11 -22.19
C SER A 80 15.17 -21.42 -21.00
N ASN A 81 15.42 -20.77 -19.85
CA ASN A 81 14.55 -20.89 -18.69
C ASN A 81 13.70 -19.62 -18.60
N ASN A 82 12.39 -19.78 -18.80
CA ASN A 82 11.44 -18.74 -18.51
C ASN A 82 11.14 -18.78 -17.01
N SER A 83 11.81 -17.91 -16.26
CA SER A 83 11.65 -17.85 -14.81
C SER A 83 10.49 -16.91 -14.52
N ASN A 84 9.29 -17.45 -14.40
CA ASN A 84 8.17 -16.71 -13.82
C ASN A 84 8.42 -16.59 -12.31
N SER A 85 9.12 -15.53 -11.93
CA SER A 85 9.21 -15.12 -10.54
C SER A 85 7.81 -14.78 -10.03
N ALA A 86 7.50 -15.12 -8.77
CA ALA A 86 6.16 -15.04 -8.15
C ALA A 86 5.54 -13.63 -8.06
N LEU A 87 6.17 -12.62 -8.68
CA LEU A 87 5.74 -11.22 -8.77
C LEU A 87 5.62 -10.71 -10.22
N GLY A 88 5.55 -11.60 -11.22
CA GLY A 88 5.12 -11.25 -12.59
C GLY A 88 6.10 -10.40 -13.43
N LEU A 89 7.31 -10.12 -12.94
CA LEU A 89 8.38 -9.51 -13.72
C LEU A 89 9.25 -10.61 -14.35
N GLY A 90 8.90 -11.00 -15.58
CA GLY A 90 9.62 -12.00 -16.35
C GLY A 90 10.94 -11.46 -16.90
N SER A 91 12.06 -12.07 -16.48
CA SER A 91 13.35 -11.91 -17.15
C SER A 91 13.65 -13.14 -17.99
N ASN A 92 13.70 -12.96 -19.31
CA ASN A 92 14.18 -13.99 -20.22
C ASN A 92 15.71 -14.03 -20.18
N GLN A 93 16.28 -14.97 -19.44
CA GLN A 93 17.71 -15.27 -19.50
C GLN A 93 17.96 -16.65 -20.11
N SER A 94 18.65 -16.65 -21.26
CA SER A 94 19.24 -17.87 -21.83
C SER A 94 20.54 -18.22 -21.10
N SER A 95 20.62 -19.42 -20.52
CA SER A 95 21.80 -19.87 -19.79
C SER A 95 22.32 -21.21 -20.37
N LYS A 96 23.60 -21.54 -20.12
CA LYS A 96 24.21 -22.80 -20.57
C LYS A 96 24.21 -23.80 -19.41
N ALA A 97 23.47 -24.89 -19.52
CA ALA A 97 23.46 -25.97 -18.53
C ALA A 97 24.59 -26.98 -18.77
N LYS A 98 25.32 -27.29 -17.70
CA LYS A 98 26.36 -28.32 -17.68
C LYS A 98 25.87 -29.64 -17.05
N SER A 99 24.75 -29.62 -16.33
CA SER A 99 24.15 -30.75 -15.64
C SER A 99 22.76 -31.09 -16.17
N PHE A 100 22.38 -32.36 -16.06
CA PHE A 100 21.05 -32.87 -16.38
C PHE A 100 20.50 -33.74 -15.25
N THR A 101 19.19 -33.90 -15.24
CA THR A 101 18.43 -34.83 -14.41
C THR A 101 17.45 -35.58 -15.29
N SER A 102 17.36 -36.89 -15.12
CA SER A 102 16.36 -37.74 -15.79
C SER A 102 15.75 -38.69 -14.78
N SER A 103 14.45 -38.93 -14.89
CA SER A 103 13.74 -39.86 -14.01
C SER A 103 13.45 -41.15 -14.75
N ILE A 104 13.74 -42.30 -14.14
CA ILE A 104 13.51 -43.63 -14.72
C ILE A 104 12.73 -44.47 -13.72
N LEU A 105 11.66 -45.11 -14.19
CA LEU A 105 10.85 -46.02 -13.37
C LEU A 105 11.72 -47.14 -12.78
N GLU A 106 11.48 -47.48 -11.51
CA GLU A 106 12.12 -48.59 -10.81
C GLU A 106 11.57 -49.95 -11.31
N ASN A 107 11.78 -50.24 -12.61
CA ASN A 107 11.45 -51.52 -13.22
C ASN A 107 12.73 -52.23 -13.65
N ASN A 108 12.82 -53.54 -13.37
CA ASN A 108 13.95 -54.42 -13.68
C ASN A 108 14.45 -54.29 -15.13
N ALA A 109 13.55 -54.02 -16.10
CA ALA A 109 13.93 -53.83 -17.50
C ALA A 109 14.65 -52.51 -17.77
N SER A 110 14.22 -51.42 -17.13
CA SER A 110 14.78 -50.08 -17.32
C SER A 110 16.12 -49.92 -16.59
N VAL A 111 16.25 -50.53 -15.41
CA VAL A 111 17.52 -50.58 -14.67
C VAL A 111 18.57 -51.36 -15.47
N LYS A 112 18.22 -52.54 -15.99
CA LYS A 112 19.15 -53.38 -16.78
C LYS A 112 19.67 -52.68 -18.04
N GLN A 113 18.82 -51.94 -18.76
CA GLN A 113 19.25 -51.19 -19.95
C GLN A 113 20.23 -50.05 -19.63
N VAL A 114 20.05 -49.39 -18.49
CA VAL A 114 20.92 -48.30 -18.05
C VAL A 114 22.25 -48.86 -17.55
N THR A 115 22.24 -49.97 -16.81
CA THR A 115 23.44 -50.65 -16.34
C THR A 115 24.26 -51.22 -17.52
N ASP A 116 23.62 -51.88 -18.49
CA ASP A 116 24.29 -52.44 -19.67
C ASP A 116 24.89 -51.35 -20.57
N ALA A 117 24.18 -50.22 -20.72
CA ALA A 117 24.68 -49.09 -21.53
C ALA A 117 25.81 -48.32 -20.83
N ALA A 118 25.78 -48.20 -19.49
CA ALA A 118 26.86 -47.60 -18.72
C ALA A 118 28.13 -48.47 -18.69
N ALA A 119 27.97 -49.79 -18.60
CA ALA A 119 29.07 -50.76 -18.63
C ALA A 119 29.80 -50.77 -20.00
N LYS A 120 29.07 -50.66 -21.11
CA LYS A 120 29.66 -50.62 -22.47
C LYS A 120 30.49 -49.36 -22.75
N HIS A 121 30.25 -48.27 -22.04
CA HIS A 121 30.91 -46.97 -22.28
C HIS A 121 31.79 -46.48 -21.12
N ASN A 122 32.12 -47.35 -20.16
CA ASN A 122 33.07 -47.07 -19.06
C ASN A 122 32.72 -45.81 -18.24
N VAL A 123 31.43 -45.59 -17.97
CA VAL A 123 30.96 -44.44 -17.21
C VAL A 123 30.88 -44.79 -15.73
N LYS A 124 31.57 -44.02 -14.87
CA LYS A 124 31.56 -44.23 -13.41
C LYS A 124 30.17 -43.94 -12.84
N MET A 125 29.54 -44.95 -12.25
CA MET A 125 28.26 -44.86 -11.55
C MET A 125 28.51 -44.68 -10.05
N ASP A 126 27.90 -43.65 -9.46
CA ASP A 126 27.94 -43.39 -8.02
C ASP A 126 26.51 -43.34 -7.48
N THR A 127 26.21 -44.08 -6.42
CA THR A 127 24.87 -44.22 -5.85
C THR A 127 24.76 -43.35 -4.62
N LYS A 128 23.86 -42.36 -4.65
CA LYS A 128 23.61 -41.50 -3.50
C LYS A 128 22.29 -41.88 -2.82
N ALA A 129 22.28 -41.84 -1.49
CA ALA A 129 21.08 -42.07 -0.69
C ALA A 129 20.04 -40.96 -0.92
N GLU A 130 18.77 -41.28 -0.62
CA GLU A 130 17.61 -40.40 -0.81
C GLU A 130 17.79 -39.08 -0.03
N GLU A 131 17.74 -37.93 -0.74
CA GLU A 131 17.89 -36.60 -0.12
C GLU A 131 16.61 -36.25 0.65
N SER A 132 16.56 -36.60 1.94
CA SER A 132 15.43 -36.29 2.82
C SER A 132 15.47 -34.88 3.43
N SER A 133 16.16 -33.92 2.83
CA SER A 133 16.50 -32.66 3.51
C SER A 133 16.11 -31.43 2.69
N GLY A 134 14.81 -31.16 2.62
CA GLY A 134 14.30 -29.91 2.07
C GLY A 134 13.18 -29.27 2.89
N PHE A 135 12.48 -30.03 3.73
CA PHE A 135 11.29 -29.50 4.42
C PHE A 135 11.62 -28.32 5.34
N TRP A 136 12.64 -28.44 6.19
CA TRP A 136 13.06 -27.36 7.09
C TRP A 136 13.63 -26.15 6.35
N ILE A 137 14.37 -26.38 5.25
CA ILE A 137 14.93 -25.31 4.43
C ILE A 137 13.81 -24.56 3.69
N ASN A 138 12.82 -25.28 3.15
CA ASN A 138 11.64 -24.69 2.53
C ASN A 138 10.78 -23.93 3.54
N LEU A 139 10.63 -24.46 4.76
CA LEU A 139 9.86 -23.82 5.81
C LEU A 139 10.53 -22.52 6.30
N ILE A 140 11.85 -22.53 6.48
CA ILE A 140 12.61 -21.32 6.82
C ILE A 140 12.54 -20.31 5.68
N SER A 141 12.68 -20.75 4.42
CA SER A 141 12.57 -19.87 3.25
C SER A 141 11.17 -19.25 3.10
N LEU A 142 10.12 -19.93 3.58
CA LEU A 142 8.74 -19.44 3.57
C LEU A 142 8.45 -18.51 4.76
N LEU A 143 8.94 -18.84 5.95
CA LEU A 143 8.65 -18.11 7.19
C LEU A 143 9.52 -16.86 7.36
N LEU A 144 10.76 -16.87 6.86
CA LEU A 144 11.70 -15.74 6.98
C LEU A 144 11.10 -14.40 6.47
N PRO A 145 10.48 -14.30 5.28
CA PRO A 145 9.84 -13.06 4.85
C PRO A 145 8.65 -12.65 5.72
N ILE A 146 7.84 -13.59 6.20
CA ILE A 146 6.67 -13.31 7.04
C ILE A 146 7.12 -12.75 8.41
N VAL A 147 8.14 -13.36 9.00
CA VAL A 147 8.71 -12.93 10.28
C VAL A 147 9.38 -11.56 10.15
N LEU A 148 10.10 -11.31 9.05
CA LEU A 148 10.73 -10.00 8.81
C LEU A 148 9.70 -8.88 8.59
N ILE A 149 8.62 -9.15 7.83
CA ILE A 149 7.54 -8.19 7.67
C ILE A 149 6.83 -7.96 9.01
N GLY A 150 6.51 -9.03 9.74
CA GLY A 150 5.91 -8.93 11.07
C GLY A 150 6.78 -8.14 12.05
N PHE A 151 8.09 -8.39 12.08
CA PHE A 151 9.05 -7.67 12.91
C PHE A 151 9.19 -6.20 12.49
N PHE A 152 9.21 -5.92 11.18
CA PHE A 152 9.23 -4.56 10.66
C PHE A 152 7.96 -3.79 11.05
N PHE A 153 6.78 -4.40 10.92
CA PHE A 153 5.51 -3.82 11.36
C PHE A 153 5.45 -3.64 12.87
N TYR A 154 5.96 -4.61 13.65
CA TYR A 154 6.07 -4.51 15.10
C TYR A 154 6.97 -3.34 15.53
N MET A 155 8.12 -3.17 14.88
CA MET A 155 9.03 -2.04 15.13
C MET A 155 8.40 -0.70 14.68
N MET A 156 7.69 -0.66 13.55
CA MET A 156 6.96 0.53 13.09
C MET A 156 5.84 0.91 14.06
N MET A 157 5.11 -0.06 14.60
CA MET A 157 4.02 0.16 15.54
C MET A 157 4.52 0.55 16.93
N GLY A 158 5.65 -0.03 17.37
CA GLY A 158 6.32 0.32 18.62
C GLY A 158 6.91 1.73 18.62
N GLN A 159 7.41 2.22 17.48
CA GLN A 159 7.99 3.57 17.39
C GLN A 159 6.97 4.65 16.99
N ALA A 160 5.82 4.28 16.41
CA ALA A 160 4.68 5.18 16.19
C ALA A 160 3.94 5.55 17.50
N GLY A 161 4.15 4.80 18.59
CA GLY A 161 3.57 5.09 19.89
C GLY A 161 4.36 6.08 20.76
N GLN A 162 5.65 6.31 20.47
CA GLN A 162 6.52 7.07 21.38
C GLN A 162 7.69 7.74 20.63
N GLY A 163 7.39 8.68 19.73
CA GLY A 163 8.47 9.48 19.12
C GLY A 163 8.11 10.16 17.81
N GLY A 164 7.23 11.17 17.86
CA GLY A 164 7.06 12.08 16.73
C GLY A 164 5.65 12.65 16.62
N ALA A 165 5.53 13.95 16.87
CA ALA A 165 4.33 14.70 16.58
C ALA A 165 3.95 14.56 15.09
N GLY A 166 2.77 13.97 14.83
CA GLY A 166 2.14 13.95 13.51
C GLY A 166 1.95 12.55 12.93
N GLY A 167 0.81 11.93 13.23
CA GLY A 167 0.47 10.64 12.60
C GLY A 167 -0.84 9.98 13.02
N ARG A 168 -1.81 10.72 13.56
CA ARG A 168 -3.16 10.21 13.89
C ARG A 168 -4.05 10.19 12.62
N GLY A 169 -3.56 9.56 11.56
CA GLY A 169 -4.14 9.64 10.20
C GLY A 169 -4.07 8.36 9.36
N GLY A 170 -3.80 7.20 9.97
CA GLY A 170 -3.83 5.91 9.28
C GLY A 170 -5.23 5.31 9.25
N VAL A 171 -5.89 5.34 8.09
CA VAL A 171 -7.11 4.58 7.71
C VAL A 171 -8.40 4.85 8.51
N THR A 172 -8.35 5.43 9.72
CA THR A 172 -9.52 5.72 10.57
C THR A 172 -10.01 7.18 10.48
N SER A 173 -9.41 8.00 9.60
CA SER A 173 -9.75 9.43 9.46
C SER A 173 -10.64 9.75 8.25
N PHE A 174 -11.09 8.76 7.49
CA PHE A 174 -11.86 8.99 6.25
C PHE A 174 -13.23 9.67 6.48
N GLY A 175 -13.80 9.61 7.69
CA GLY A 175 -15.09 10.23 8.02
C GLY A 175 -15.03 11.61 8.67
N LYS A 176 -13.85 12.06 9.14
CA LYS A 176 -13.74 13.30 9.90
C LYS A 176 -13.73 14.52 8.99
N SER A 177 -14.55 15.53 9.30
CA SER A 177 -14.53 16.79 8.57
C SER A 177 -13.16 17.49 8.70
N LYS A 178 -12.66 18.04 7.60
CA LYS A 178 -11.44 18.88 7.58
C LYS A 178 -11.68 20.30 8.10
N ALA A 179 -12.95 20.65 8.34
CA ALA A 179 -13.36 21.94 8.87
C ALA A 179 -12.83 22.08 10.31
N LYS A 180 -11.64 22.66 10.44
CA LYS A 180 -11.13 23.07 11.75
C LYS A 180 -11.95 24.28 12.20
N PRO A 181 -12.33 24.37 13.49
CA PRO A 181 -12.96 25.58 14.00
C PRO A 181 -12.00 26.74 13.75
N ALA A 182 -12.43 27.72 12.93
CA ALA A 182 -11.77 29.00 12.93
C ALA A 182 -12.05 29.60 14.32
N ASP A 183 -10.98 29.87 15.07
CA ASP A 183 -11.09 30.53 16.37
C ASP A 183 -11.93 31.81 16.15
N PRO A 184 -12.95 32.10 16.96
CA PRO A 184 -13.75 33.31 16.79
C PRO A 184 -12.88 34.59 16.75
N LYS A 185 -11.68 34.57 17.37
CA LYS A 185 -10.70 35.68 17.28
C LYS A 185 -9.94 35.76 15.96
N SER A 186 -9.99 34.73 15.13
CA SER A 186 -9.28 34.67 13.84
C SER A 186 -10.06 35.35 12.71
N ASN A 187 -11.38 35.53 12.86
CA ASN A 187 -12.18 36.24 11.88
C ASN A 187 -12.22 37.75 12.20
N THR A 188 -11.54 38.54 11.39
CA THR A 188 -11.45 40.00 11.56
C THR A 188 -12.39 40.79 10.64
N VAL A 189 -13.13 40.10 9.77
CA VAL A 189 -13.98 40.73 8.75
C VAL A 189 -15.26 41.26 9.39
N ARG A 190 -15.64 42.50 9.07
CA ARG A 190 -16.83 43.21 9.58
C ARG A 190 -17.72 43.73 8.45
N PHE A 191 -18.92 44.22 8.76
CA PHE A 191 -19.78 44.85 7.75
C PHE A 191 -19.16 46.08 7.11
N SER A 192 -18.25 46.77 7.82
CA SER A 192 -17.45 47.86 7.27
C SER A 192 -16.52 47.45 6.12
N ASP A 193 -16.16 46.16 6.04
CA ASP A 193 -15.26 45.63 5.01
C ASP A 193 -16.02 45.17 3.76
N VAL A 194 -17.36 45.18 3.80
CA VAL A 194 -18.24 44.87 2.67
C VAL A 194 -18.77 46.17 2.11
N ALA A 195 -18.48 46.47 0.85
CA ALA A 195 -19.00 47.66 0.17
C ALA A 195 -20.34 47.33 -0.52
N GLY A 196 -21.33 48.23 -0.43
CA GLY A 196 -22.64 48.04 -1.04
C GLY A 196 -23.55 47.07 -0.27
N GLU A 197 -24.52 46.47 -0.95
CA GLU A 197 -25.45 45.46 -0.39
C GLU A 197 -26.16 45.95 0.89
N GLU A 198 -26.59 47.22 0.92
CA GLU A 198 -27.13 47.84 2.13
C GLU A 198 -28.47 47.23 2.56
N GLU A 199 -29.29 46.78 1.60
CA GLU A 199 -30.55 46.09 1.87
C GLU A 199 -30.30 44.71 2.50
N GLU A 200 -29.36 43.94 1.93
CA GLU A 200 -28.98 42.60 2.38
C GLU A 200 -28.28 42.65 3.74
N LYS A 201 -27.40 43.63 3.96
CA LYS A 201 -26.79 43.87 5.28
C LYS A 201 -27.85 44.16 6.33
N GLN A 202 -28.85 44.99 6.01
CA GLN A 202 -29.92 45.35 6.94
C GLN A 202 -30.73 44.12 7.37
N GLU A 203 -31.03 43.19 6.45
CA GLU A 203 -31.68 41.92 6.81
C GLU A 203 -30.77 41.04 7.70
N LEU A 204 -29.47 41.00 7.41
CA LEU A 204 -28.51 40.21 8.18
C LEU A 204 -28.20 40.79 9.56
N VAL A 205 -28.50 42.07 9.84
CA VAL A 205 -28.38 42.66 11.18
C VAL A 205 -29.24 41.92 12.21
N GLU A 206 -30.44 41.46 11.82
CA GLU A 206 -31.31 40.68 12.71
C GLU A 206 -30.65 39.35 13.10
N VAL A 207 -30.01 38.68 12.13
CA VAL A 207 -29.26 37.44 12.35
C VAL A 207 -28.08 37.68 13.31
N VAL A 208 -27.37 38.81 13.15
CA VAL A 208 -26.28 39.20 14.06
C VAL A 208 -26.80 39.43 15.48
N GLU A 209 -27.91 40.15 15.65
CA GLU A 209 -28.48 40.42 16.98
C GLU A 209 -28.90 39.12 17.68
N PHE A 210 -29.50 38.19 16.93
CA PHE A 210 -29.81 36.87 17.47
C PHE A 210 -28.58 36.10 17.93
N LEU A 211 -27.53 36.06 17.10
CA LEU A 211 -26.31 35.32 17.45
C LEU A 211 -25.60 35.91 18.69
N LYS A 212 -25.79 37.20 18.97
CA LYS A 212 -25.28 37.88 20.17
C LYS A 212 -26.10 37.56 21.42
N ASP A 213 -27.43 37.55 21.32
CA ASP A 213 -28.32 37.25 22.43
C ASP A 213 -29.49 36.32 22.04
N PRO A 214 -29.25 35.00 21.95
CA PRO A 214 -30.29 34.04 21.59
C PRO A 214 -31.45 33.97 22.59
N HIS A 215 -31.22 34.34 23.86
CA HIS A 215 -32.22 34.26 24.92
C HIS A 215 -33.30 35.35 24.78
N LYS A 216 -32.92 36.54 24.31
CA LYS A 216 -33.87 37.62 24.04
C LYS A 216 -34.94 37.23 23.00
N PHE A 217 -34.56 36.52 21.94
CA PHE A 217 -35.50 36.14 20.88
C PHE A 217 -36.38 34.93 21.27
N THR A 218 -35.82 33.97 22.00
CA THR A 218 -36.59 32.80 22.47
C THR A 218 -37.63 33.16 23.51
N THR A 219 -37.38 34.15 24.37
CA THR A 219 -38.36 34.62 25.36
C THR A 219 -39.52 35.39 24.74
N LEU A 220 -39.29 36.07 23.61
CA LEU A 220 -40.33 36.74 22.81
C LEU A 220 -41.15 35.76 21.95
N GLY A 221 -40.78 34.47 21.91
CA GLY A 221 -41.43 33.46 21.07
C GLY A 221 -41.14 33.63 19.57
N ALA A 222 -40.11 34.41 19.21
CA ALA A 222 -39.75 34.61 17.82
C ALA A 222 -39.15 33.31 17.23
N HIS A 223 -39.66 32.89 16.07
CA HIS A 223 -39.11 31.76 15.34
C HIS A 223 -38.01 32.24 14.40
N ILE A 224 -36.83 31.62 14.49
CA ILE A 224 -35.65 32.09 13.77
C ILE A 224 -35.41 31.17 12.59
N PRO A 225 -35.12 31.72 11.40
CA PRO A 225 -34.78 30.91 10.23
C PRO A 225 -33.62 29.97 10.55
N ALA A 226 -33.80 28.69 10.23
CA ALA A 226 -32.76 27.67 10.43
C ALA A 226 -31.56 27.83 9.48
N GLY A 227 -31.71 28.63 8.42
CA GLY A 227 -30.67 28.94 7.45
C GLY A 227 -31.05 30.11 6.56
N VAL A 228 -30.02 30.74 5.98
CA VAL A 228 -30.15 31.83 5.01
C VAL A 228 -29.47 31.37 3.72
N LEU A 229 -30.15 31.52 2.59
CA LEU A 229 -29.59 31.25 1.27
C LEU A 229 -29.17 32.57 0.62
N LEU A 230 -27.89 32.71 0.30
CA LEU A 230 -27.38 33.86 -0.45
C LEU A 230 -27.26 33.47 -1.92
N GLU A 231 -28.10 34.05 -2.78
CA GLU A 231 -28.09 33.81 -4.22
C GLU A 231 -27.52 35.03 -4.97
N GLY A 232 -26.78 34.77 -6.05
CA GLY A 232 -26.30 35.82 -6.95
C GLY A 232 -25.12 35.36 -7.80
N PRO A 233 -24.72 36.15 -8.82
CA PRO A 233 -23.57 35.84 -9.67
C PRO A 233 -22.28 35.56 -8.88
N PRO A 234 -21.32 34.80 -9.43
CA PRO A 234 -20.02 34.62 -8.80
C PRO A 234 -19.30 35.98 -8.64
N GLY A 235 -18.62 36.17 -7.51
CA GLY A 235 -17.87 37.40 -7.23
C GLY A 235 -18.65 38.53 -6.56
N THR A 236 -19.93 38.37 -6.23
CA THR A 236 -20.74 39.39 -5.50
C THR A 236 -20.50 39.44 -3.99
N GLY A 237 -19.44 38.78 -3.49
CA GLY A 237 -19.08 38.88 -2.07
C GLY A 237 -19.92 38.05 -1.10
N LYS A 238 -20.73 37.08 -1.55
CA LYS A 238 -21.52 36.18 -0.67
C LYS A 238 -20.72 35.58 0.50
N THR A 239 -19.56 34.99 0.19
CA THR A 239 -18.65 34.42 1.20
C THR A 239 -18.05 35.48 2.13
N LEU A 240 -17.84 36.71 1.62
CA LEU A 240 -17.34 37.84 2.42
C LEU A 240 -18.43 38.35 3.37
N LEU A 241 -19.66 38.47 2.90
CA LEU A 241 -20.82 38.88 3.69
C LEU A 241 -21.09 37.87 4.83
N ALA A 242 -21.06 36.57 4.55
CA ALA A 242 -21.21 35.53 5.58
C ALA A 242 -20.11 35.61 6.66
N LYS A 243 -18.85 35.91 6.27
CA LYS A 243 -17.76 36.14 7.22
C LYS A 243 -17.98 37.41 8.03
N ALA A 244 -18.48 38.47 7.41
CA ALA A 244 -18.80 39.72 8.11
C ALA A 244 -19.88 39.52 9.17
N VAL A 245 -20.94 38.76 8.89
CA VAL A 245 -21.99 38.40 9.88
C VAL A 245 -21.37 37.68 11.09
N ALA A 246 -20.50 36.69 10.85
CA ALA A 246 -19.82 35.99 11.95
C ALA A 246 -18.91 36.91 12.76
N GLY A 247 -18.18 37.80 12.09
CA GLY A 247 -17.27 38.76 12.75
C GLY A 247 -18.02 39.85 13.53
N GLU A 248 -19.18 40.29 13.05
CA GLU A 248 -20.05 41.23 13.77
C GLU A 248 -20.68 40.59 15.01
N ALA A 249 -21.10 39.33 14.90
CA ALA A 249 -21.62 38.56 16.03
C ALA A 249 -20.52 38.06 17.00
N GLY A 250 -19.27 37.99 16.55
CA GLY A 250 -18.15 37.48 17.34
C GLY A 250 -18.21 35.98 17.60
N VAL A 251 -18.84 35.23 16.69
CA VAL A 251 -19.07 33.78 16.83
C VAL A 251 -18.14 32.96 15.92
N PRO A 252 -17.86 31.69 16.25
CA PRO A 252 -17.08 30.80 15.40
C PRO A 252 -17.69 30.65 14.00
N PHE A 253 -16.83 30.66 12.98
CA PHE A 253 -17.22 30.49 11.57
C PHE A 253 -16.68 29.16 11.04
N PHE A 254 -17.58 28.24 10.70
CA PHE A 254 -17.25 26.99 10.04
C PHE A 254 -17.56 27.11 8.55
N SER A 255 -16.68 26.62 7.69
CA SER A 255 -16.87 26.68 6.24
C SER A 255 -16.61 25.32 5.59
N MET A 256 -17.43 24.97 4.60
CA MET A 256 -17.32 23.80 3.75
C MET A 256 -17.80 24.16 2.34
N SER A 257 -17.24 23.55 1.29
CA SER A 257 -17.80 23.67 -0.07
C SER A 257 -18.75 22.50 -0.33
N GLY A 258 -19.83 22.71 -1.07
CA GLY A 258 -20.78 21.65 -1.45
C GLY A 258 -20.12 20.58 -2.31
N SER A 259 -19.09 20.95 -3.07
CA SER A 259 -18.24 19.99 -3.78
C SER A 259 -17.54 18.97 -2.86
N ASP A 260 -17.30 19.32 -1.58
CA ASP A 260 -16.76 18.40 -0.57
C ASP A 260 -17.73 17.25 -0.23
N PHE A 261 -19.01 17.34 -0.61
CA PHE A 261 -20.00 16.28 -0.45
C PHE A 261 -19.96 15.25 -1.59
N VAL A 262 -19.45 15.62 -2.76
CA VAL A 262 -19.43 14.78 -3.95
C VAL A 262 -18.12 14.00 -3.99
N GLU A 263 -18.10 12.83 -3.36
CA GLU A 263 -16.92 11.96 -3.33
C GLU A 263 -17.17 10.60 -3.99
N MET A 264 -16.08 9.97 -4.45
CA MET A 264 -16.10 8.63 -5.06
C MET A 264 -16.54 7.52 -4.09
N PHE A 265 -16.51 7.78 -2.78
CA PHE A 265 -16.82 6.81 -1.74
C PHE A 265 -18.17 7.11 -1.09
N VAL A 266 -19.10 6.16 -1.21
CA VAL A 266 -20.45 6.27 -0.65
C VAL A 266 -20.37 6.47 0.87
N GLY A 267 -21.12 7.46 1.37
CA GLY A 267 -21.29 7.72 2.81
C GLY A 267 -20.20 8.60 3.44
N VAL A 268 -19.10 8.88 2.75
CA VAL A 268 -18.04 9.76 3.30
C VAL A 268 -18.50 11.21 3.40
N GLY A 269 -19.12 11.76 2.35
CA GLY A 269 -19.69 13.11 2.37
C GLY A 269 -20.71 13.30 3.51
N ALA A 270 -21.64 12.35 3.66
CA ALA A 270 -22.65 12.36 4.72
C ALA A 270 -22.05 12.29 6.13
N SER A 271 -20.93 11.58 6.33
CA SER A 271 -20.22 11.57 7.62
C SER A 271 -19.65 12.94 7.96
N ARG A 272 -19.07 13.63 6.97
CA ARG A 272 -18.48 14.96 7.18
C ARG A 272 -19.52 16.03 7.50
N VAL A 273 -20.71 15.96 6.87
CA VAL A 273 -21.85 16.84 7.23
C VAL A 273 -22.18 16.66 8.70
N ARG A 274 -22.39 15.43 9.16
CA ARG A 274 -22.74 15.16 10.56
C ARG A 274 -21.65 15.66 11.51
N ASP A 275 -20.39 15.34 11.22
CA ASP A 275 -19.25 15.78 12.03
C ASP A 275 -19.09 17.31 12.06
N LEU A 276 -19.42 18.02 10.97
CA LEU A 276 -19.43 19.48 10.91
C LEU A 276 -20.51 20.06 11.83
N PHE A 277 -21.74 19.58 11.71
CA PHE A 277 -22.86 20.03 12.54
C PHE A 277 -22.63 19.71 14.03
N ASP A 278 -22.04 18.55 14.34
CA ASP A 278 -21.70 18.17 15.72
C ASP A 278 -20.58 19.04 16.32
N GLN A 279 -19.62 19.48 15.51
CA GLN A 279 -18.60 20.43 15.94
C GLN A 279 -19.17 21.84 16.13
N ALA A 280 -20.04 22.29 15.24
CA ALA A 280 -20.71 23.59 15.37
C ALA A 280 -21.60 23.66 16.62
N LYS A 281 -22.39 22.61 16.88
CA LYS A 281 -23.23 22.52 18.10
C LYS A 281 -22.42 22.64 19.40
N LYS A 282 -21.20 22.09 19.43
CA LYS A 282 -20.31 22.19 20.61
C LYS A 282 -19.75 23.59 20.81
N SER A 283 -19.70 24.39 19.75
CA SER A 283 -19.19 25.75 19.75
C SER A 283 -20.31 26.79 19.60
N ALA A 284 -21.55 26.43 19.92
CA ALA A 284 -22.72 27.30 19.77
C ALA A 284 -22.65 28.50 20.75
N PRO A 285 -23.10 29.71 20.33
CA PRO A 285 -23.62 30.06 19.00
C PRO A 285 -22.50 30.12 17.95
N SER A 286 -22.77 29.65 16.72
CA SER A 286 -21.80 29.59 15.62
C SER A 286 -22.48 29.65 14.25
N ILE A 287 -21.74 30.04 13.21
CA ILE A 287 -22.22 30.02 11.81
C ILE A 287 -21.57 28.87 11.05
N ILE A 288 -22.38 28.13 10.29
CA ILE A 288 -21.93 27.17 9.28
C ILE A 288 -22.21 27.79 7.91
N PHE A 289 -21.16 27.96 7.11
CA PHE A 289 -21.24 28.41 5.73
C PHE A 289 -20.96 27.25 4.78
N ILE A 290 -21.91 27.00 3.88
CA ILE A 290 -21.79 26.01 2.81
C ILE A 290 -21.73 26.81 1.49
N ASP A 291 -20.56 26.85 0.88
CA ASP A 291 -20.40 27.44 -0.46
C ASP A 291 -20.84 26.45 -1.53
N GLU A 292 -21.28 26.89 -2.71
CA GLU A 292 -21.65 26.01 -3.84
C GLU A 292 -22.61 24.87 -3.44
N ILE A 293 -23.78 25.24 -2.89
CA ILE A 293 -24.82 24.27 -2.45
C ILE A 293 -25.71 23.76 -3.60
N ASP A 294 -25.49 24.25 -4.81
CA ASP A 294 -26.24 23.90 -6.02
C ASP A 294 -26.06 22.43 -6.47
#